data_AF-A0A4Y9A886-F1
#
_entry.id   AF-A0A4Y9A886-F1
#
_cell.length_a   1.000
_cell.length_b   1.000
_cell.length_c   1.000
_cell.angle_alpha   90.00
_cell.angle_beta   90.00
_cell.angle_gamma   90.00
#
_symmetry.space_group_name_H-M   'P 1'
#
loop_
_entity.id
_entity.type
_entity.pdbx_description
1 polymer ?
#
loop_
_entity_poly.entity_id
_entity_poly.type
_entity_poly.pdbx_seq_one_letter_code
_entity_poly.pdbx_strand_id
1 'polypeptide(L)'
;MINYMKSEHYRLLRKKGLYITSMICLLLIVAAVVVLYFSQQQEPNFPYATSMFLYSSVIGNTLLIMIVALLFNSTLTGKDTSLIKQSVSFGFSRNTVFWSKLILTLGYFLLLCVTGLLLTITLGETLMASKEHSVSNFLIAGSNMVPIVLSGFILIHVMKMLNVSEVYIIILFLFIYIFSGDLLYMLFDYTPSTLLNENLTSFMNQSAHFDYRLWVTGIVISVISLLIGTKRFAKQNIN
;
A
#
# COMPACT_ATOMS: atom_id res chain seq x y z
N MET A 1 -24.66 -6.99 -6.79
CA MET A 1 -23.36 -6.45 -6.30
C MET A 1 -23.48 -5.02 -5.79
N ILE A 2 -23.99 -4.06 -6.58
CA ILE A 2 -24.08 -2.64 -6.21
C ILE A 2 -24.82 -2.41 -4.86
N ASN A 3 -25.95 -3.07 -4.63
CA ASN A 3 -26.70 -2.92 -3.37
C ASN A 3 -25.89 -3.36 -2.14
N TYR A 4 -25.14 -4.46 -2.26
CA TYR A 4 -24.25 -4.93 -1.21
C TYR A 4 -23.09 -3.95 -0.98
N MET A 5 -22.46 -3.45 -2.05
CA MET A 5 -21.42 -2.43 -1.95
C MET A 5 -21.91 -1.16 -1.27
N LYS A 6 -23.11 -0.69 -1.55
CA LYS A 6 -23.68 0.50 -0.90
C LYS A 6 -23.85 0.30 0.61
N SER A 7 -24.36 -0.87 1.00
CA SER A 7 -24.51 -1.25 2.42
C SER A 7 -23.15 -1.37 3.13
N GLU A 8 -22.20 -2.06 2.51
CA GLU A 8 -20.84 -2.19 3.04
C GLU A 8 -20.13 -0.83 3.13
N HIS A 9 -20.23 0.02 2.11
CA HIS A 9 -19.68 1.36 2.09
C HIS A 9 -20.20 2.20 3.26
N TYR A 10 -21.52 2.18 3.48
CA TYR A 10 -22.15 2.86 4.62
C TYR A 10 -21.61 2.35 5.97
N ARG A 11 -21.36 1.04 6.10
CA ARG A 11 -20.76 0.48 7.31
C ARG A 11 -19.31 0.92 7.49
N LEU A 12 -18.52 0.91 6.42
CA LEU A 12 -17.09 1.29 6.46
C LEU A 12 -16.91 2.77 6.85
N LEU A 13 -17.75 3.68 6.33
CA LEU A 13 -17.73 5.10 6.69
C LEU A 13 -17.98 5.37 8.19
N ARG A 14 -18.56 4.42 8.93
CA ARG A 14 -18.81 4.55 10.37
C ARG A 14 -17.74 3.86 11.23
N LYS A 15 -16.81 3.12 10.62
CA LYS A 15 -15.69 2.51 11.36
C LYS A 15 -14.68 3.60 11.71
N LYS A 16 -14.58 3.94 13.00
CA LYS A 16 -13.57 4.88 13.52
C LYS A 16 -12.14 4.52 13.10
N GLY A 17 -11.85 3.23 12.98
CA GLY A 17 -10.54 2.72 12.56
C GLY A 17 -10.06 3.31 11.24
N LEU A 18 -10.96 3.51 10.25
CA LEU A 18 -10.62 4.12 8.95
C LEU A 18 -10.04 5.52 9.14
N TYR A 19 -10.71 6.37 9.92
CA TYR A 19 -10.29 7.75 10.14
C TYR A 19 -9.04 7.85 11.02
N ILE A 20 -8.96 7.01 12.06
CA ILE A 20 -7.79 7.01 12.97
C ILE A 20 -6.54 6.60 12.22
N THR A 21 -6.56 5.50 11.45
CA THR A 21 -5.39 5.07 10.68
C THR A 21 -5.00 6.10 9.62
N SER A 22 -5.98 6.66 8.90
CA SER A 22 -5.73 7.71 7.90
C SER A 22 -5.08 8.95 8.53
N MET A 23 -5.64 9.41 9.66
CA MET A 23 -5.12 10.58 10.38
C MET A 23 -3.69 10.34 10.87
N ILE A 24 -3.40 9.18 11.45
CA ILE A 24 -2.05 8.82 11.88
C ILE A 24 -1.07 8.82 10.70
N CYS A 25 -1.45 8.22 9.56
CA CYS A 25 -0.58 8.18 8.38
C CYS A 25 -0.25 9.58 7.86
N LEU A 26 -1.26 10.44 7.73
CA LEU A 26 -1.05 11.82 7.27
C LEU A 26 -0.25 12.64 8.29
N LEU A 27 -0.49 12.44 9.59
CA LEU A 27 0.27 13.10 10.65
C LEU A 27 1.73 12.69 10.63
N LEU A 28 2.05 11.42 10.38
CA LEU A 28 3.43 10.96 10.24
C LEU A 28 4.16 11.63 9.07
N ILE A 29 3.47 11.86 7.94
CA ILE A 29 4.04 12.62 6.80
C ILE A 29 4.34 14.05 7.24
N VAL A 30 3.37 14.73 7.89
CA VAL A 30 3.57 16.09 8.41
C VAL A 30 4.72 16.13 9.41
N ALA A 31 4.79 15.18 10.34
CA ALA A 31 5.83 15.10 11.35
C ALA A 31 7.22 14.95 10.71
N ALA A 32 7.36 14.11 9.69
CA ALA A 32 8.63 13.95 8.97
C ALA A 32 9.09 15.27 8.34
N VAL A 33 8.19 16.01 7.69
CA VAL A 33 8.50 17.33 7.11
C VAL A 33 8.86 18.34 8.19
N VAL A 34 8.08 18.40 9.27
CA VAL A 34 8.30 19.34 10.37
C VAL A 34 9.67 19.11 11.01
N VAL A 35 10.07 17.85 11.21
CA VAL A 35 11.41 17.50 11.73
C VAL A 35 12.50 18.03 10.77
N LEU A 36 12.38 17.77 9.47
CA LEU A 36 13.36 18.26 8.48
C LEU A 36 13.44 19.80 8.46
N TYR A 37 12.29 20.46 8.57
CA TYR A 37 12.20 21.92 8.58
C TYR A 37 12.85 22.53 9.82
N PHE A 38 12.59 21.98 11.01
CA PHE A 38 13.23 22.44 12.24
C PHE A 38 14.74 22.16 12.24
N SER A 39 15.19 21.02 11.73
CA SER A 39 16.62 20.73 11.59
C SER A 39 17.33 21.75 10.71
N GLN A 40 16.70 22.19 9.62
CA GLN A 40 17.24 23.24 8.75
C GLN A 40 17.43 24.59 9.48
N GLN A 41 16.52 24.93 10.40
CA GLN A 41 16.63 26.16 11.17
C GLN A 41 17.75 26.11 12.22
N GLN A 42 18.02 24.93 12.76
CA GLN A 42 19.09 24.74 13.76
C GLN A 42 20.47 24.69 13.11
N GLU A 43 20.59 24.05 11.94
CA GLU A 43 21.83 23.95 11.19
C GLU A 43 21.65 24.52 9.77
N PRO A 44 22.20 25.72 9.48
CA PRO A 44 22.00 26.40 8.19
C PRO A 44 22.41 25.60 6.94
N ASN A 45 23.30 24.62 7.11
CA ASN A 45 23.81 23.74 6.04
C ASN A 45 23.31 22.29 6.16
N PHE A 46 22.16 22.05 6.80
CA PHE A 46 21.61 20.71 6.97
C PHE A 46 21.35 20.02 5.61
N PRO A 47 22.04 18.91 5.29
CA PRO A 47 22.04 18.36 3.93
C PRO A 47 20.72 17.68 3.52
N TYR A 48 19.86 17.36 4.49
CA TYR A 48 18.63 16.60 4.26
C TYR A 48 17.36 17.45 4.15
N ALA A 49 17.45 18.78 4.31
CA ALA A 49 16.31 19.70 4.14
C ALA A 49 16.01 19.98 2.65
N THR A 50 15.84 18.92 1.87
CA THR A 50 15.57 18.98 0.43
C THR A 50 14.33 18.18 0.09
N SER A 51 13.57 18.62 -0.93
CA SER A 51 12.41 17.86 -1.41
C SER A 51 12.81 16.46 -1.89
N MET A 52 14.02 16.34 -2.47
CA MET A 52 14.58 15.07 -2.93
C MET A 52 14.77 14.05 -1.79
N PHE A 53 15.26 14.47 -0.63
CA PHE A 53 15.41 13.59 0.52
C PHE A 53 14.05 13.12 1.06
N LEU A 54 13.09 14.04 1.18
CA LEU A 54 11.71 13.71 1.59
C LEU A 54 11.10 12.67 0.65
N TYR A 55 11.19 12.90 -0.66
CA TYR A 55 10.68 11.99 -1.69
C TYR A 55 11.39 10.63 -1.67
N SER A 56 12.72 10.61 -1.50
CA SER A 56 13.47 9.36 -1.37
C SER A 56 13.06 8.57 -0.13
N SER A 57 12.72 9.24 0.97
CA SER A 57 12.23 8.60 2.20
C SER A 57 10.88 7.94 1.99
N VAL A 58 9.98 8.56 1.21
CA VAL A 58 8.68 7.98 0.86
C VAL A 58 8.84 6.77 -0.07
N ILE A 59 9.70 6.88 -1.10
CA ILE A 59 9.97 5.77 -2.03
C ILE A 59 10.65 4.61 -1.31
N GLY A 60 11.68 4.90 -0.52
CA GLY A 60 12.46 3.89 0.20
C GLY A 60 11.67 3.18 1.30
N ASN A 61 10.72 3.87 1.94
CA ASN A 61 9.85 3.26 2.95
C ASN A 61 8.58 2.63 2.35
N THR A 62 8.69 1.96 1.20
CA THR A 62 7.59 1.18 0.63
C THR A 62 7.00 0.19 1.64
N LEU A 63 7.85 -0.42 2.48
CA LEU A 63 7.41 -1.31 3.56
C LEU A 63 6.41 -0.67 4.52
N LEU A 64 6.62 0.60 4.88
CA LEU A 64 5.71 1.31 5.76
C LEU A 64 4.34 1.50 5.09
N ILE A 65 4.30 1.81 3.80
CA ILE A 65 3.07 1.88 2.99
C ILE A 65 2.34 0.53 3.03
N MET A 66 3.08 -0.58 2.99
CA MET A 66 2.51 -1.93 3.07
C MET A 66 2.00 -2.31 4.46
N ILE A 67 2.66 -1.84 5.53
CA ILE A 67 2.12 -1.96 6.88
C ILE A 67 0.80 -1.19 7.00
N VAL A 68 0.73 0.01 6.42
CA VAL A 68 -0.51 0.79 6.35
C VAL A 68 -1.59 0.03 5.58
N ALA A 69 -1.26 -0.61 4.45
CA ALA A 69 -2.18 -1.48 3.72
C ALA A 69 -2.72 -2.63 4.59
N LEU A 70 -1.85 -3.26 5.39
CA LEU A 70 -2.25 -4.30 6.35
C LEU A 70 -3.21 -3.78 7.41
N LEU A 71 -2.90 -2.63 8.03
CA LEU A 71 -3.77 -2.02 9.04
C LEU A 71 -5.12 -1.60 8.44
N PHE A 72 -5.12 -1.05 7.23
CA PHE A 72 -6.34 -0.72 6.49
C PHE A 72 -7.19 -1.97 6.25
N ASN A 73 -6.59 -3.04 5.75
CA ASN A 73 -7.33 -4.27 5.49
C ASN A 73 -7.83 -4.90 6.80
N SER A 74 -7.02 -4.92 7.86
CA SER A 74 -7.40 -5.48 9.17
C SER A 74 -8.55 -4.71 9.82
N THR A 75 -8.55 -3.38 9.74
CA THR A 75 -9.62 -2.55 10.34
C THR A 75 -10.93 -2.65 9.55
N LEU A 76 -10.85 -2.69 8.21
CA LEU A 76 -12.03 -2.68 7.35
C LEU A 76 -12.60 -4.09 7.14
N THR A 77 -11.73 -5.08 6.96
CA THR A 77 -12.01 -6.52 6.75
C THR A 77 -11.82 -7.33 8.04
N GLY A 78 -11.98 -6.73 9.22
CA GLY A 78 -11.86 -7.40 10.52
C GLY A 78 -12.70 -8.67 10.65
N LYS A 79 -12.62 -9.38 11.80
CA LYS A 79 -13.25 -10.69 12.12
C LYS A 79 -14.80 -10.66 12.12
N ASP A 80 -15.38 -10.14 11.05
CA ASP A 80 -16.78 -9.99 10.73
C ASP A 80 -17.28 -11.30 10.09
N THR A 81 -16.80 -12.46 10.57
CA THR A 81 -17.23 -13.78 10.06
C THR A 81 -18.73 -13.96 10.25
N SER A 82 -19.30 -13.44 11.34
CA SER A 82 -20.74 -13.37 11.58
C SER A 82 -21.48 -12.55 10.51
N LEU A 83 -20.94 -11.41 10.08
CA LEU A 83 -21.53 -10.57 9.04
C LEU A 83 -21.39 -11.20 7.65
N ILE A 84 -20.30 -11.90 7.37
CA ILE A 84 -20.14 -12.68 6.14
C ILE A 84 -21.21 -13.79 6.10
N LYS A 85 -21.40 -14.54 7.20
CA LYS A 85 -22.48 -15.55 7.29
C LYS A 85 -23.84 -14.92 7.03
N GLN A 86 -24.15 -13.85 7.76
CA GLN A 86 -25.41 -13.15 7.64
C GLN A 86 -25.66 -12.71 6.19
N SER A 87 -24.67 -12.11 5.54
CA SER A 87 -24.76 -11.68 4.14
C SER A 87 -25.05 -12.85 3.18
N VAL A 88 -24.39 -14.00 3.40
CA VAL A 88 -24.62 -15.20 2.59
C VAL A 88 -26.02 -15.79 2.86
N SER A 89 -26.47 -15.81 4.12
CA SER A 89 -27.83 -16.27 4.50
C SER A 89 -28.94 -15.37 3.93
N PHE A 90 -28.67 -14.07 3.76
CA PHE A 90 -29.57 -13.13 3.07
C PHE A 90 -29.50 -13.21 1.53
N GLY A 91 -28.82 -14.21 0.97
CA GLY A 91 -28.84 -14.50 -0.46
C GLY A 91 -27.75 -13.84 -1.29
N PHE A 92 -26.76 -13.16 -0.68
CA PHE A 92 -25.60 -12.66 -1.42
C PHE A 92 -24.59 -13.78 -1.70
N SER A 93 -24.16 -13.93 -2.96
CA SER A 93 -23.11 -14.90 -3.31
C SER A 93 -21.78 -14.56 -2.63
N ARG A 94 -21.01 -15.59 -2.26
CA ARG A 94 -19.66 -15.44 -1.68
C ARG A 94 -18.74 -14.60 -2.57
N ASN A 95 -18.83 -14.79 -3.88
CA ASN A 95 -18.06 -14.00 -4.84
C ASN A 95 -18.42 -12.50 -4.75
N THR A 96 -19.71 -12.17 -4.63
CA THR A 96 -20.15 -10.78 -4.45
C THR A 96 -19.58 -10.17 -3.17
N VAL A 97 -19.56 -10.93 -2.06
CA VAL A 97 -18.99 -10.48 -0.78
C VAL A 97 -17.50 -10.18 -0.91
N PHE A 98 -16.74 -11.12 -1.50
CA PHE A 98 -15.29 -10.99 -1.69
C PHE A 98 -14.94 -9.74 -2.52
N TRP A 99 -15.48 -9.62 -3.74
CA TRP A 99 -15.14 -8.51 -4.64
C TRP A 99 -15.60 -7.16 -4.11
N SER A 100 -16.77 -7.09 -3.47
CA SER A 100 -17.27 -5.84 -2.91
C SER A 100 -16.39 -5.33 -1.78
N LYS A 101 -15.92 -6.22 -0.89
CA LYS A 101 -14.98 -5.85 0.17
C LYS A 101 -13.62 -5.43 -0.41
N LEU A 102 -13.10 -6.17 -1.39
CA LEU A 102 -11.85 -5.82 -2.06
C LEU A 102 -11.93 -4.41 -2.67
N ILE A 103 -12.94 -4.15 -3.52
CA ILE A 103 -13.08 -2.88 -4.24
C ILE A 103 -13.22 -1.71 -3.27
N LEU A 104 -14.05 -1.83 -2.23
CA LEU A 104 -14.25 -0.75 -1.27
C LEU A 104 -12.98 -0.48 -0.45
N THR A 105 -12.36 -1.53 0.11
CA THR A 105 -11.17 -1.36 0.94
C THR A 105 -9.98 -0.85 0.13
N LEU A 106 -9.81 -1.35 -1.10
CA LEU A 106 -8.80 -0.87 -2.02
C LEU A 106 -9.04 0.58 -2.42
N GLY A 107 -10.29 0.97 -2.71
CA GLY A 107 -10.63 2.34 -3.07
C GLY A 107 -10.29 3.35 -1.97
N TYR A 108 -10.60 3.03 -0.70
CA TYR A 108 -10.22 3.89 0.41
C TYR A 108 -8.71 3.96 0.64
N PHE A 109 -8.01 2.84 0.48
CA PHE A 109 -6.55 2.81 0.58
C PHE A 109 -5.90 3.65 -0.53
N LEU A 110 -6.37 3.53 -1.77
CA LEU A 110 -5.89 4.36 -2.89
C LEU A 110 -6.15 5.84 -2.67
N LEU A 111 -7.33 6.21 -2.14
CA LEU A 111 -7.62 7.59 -1.76
C LEU A 111 -6.59 8.10 -0.75
N LEU A 112 -6.27 7.32 0.28
CA LEU A 112 -5.24 7.67 1.26
C LEU A 112 -3.85 7.81 0.63
N CYS A 113 -3.47 6.93 -0.30
CA CYS A 113 -2.20 7.04 -1.01
C CYS A 113 -2.13 8.33 -1.85
N VAL A 114 -3.22 8.66 -2.57
CA VAL A 114 -3.28 9.89 -3.38
C VAL A 114 -3.22 11.13 -2.48
N THR A 115 -3.96 11.17 -1.37
CA THR A 115 -3.90 12.31 -0.44
C THR A 115 -2.53 12.43 0.21
N GLY A 116 -1.90 11.32 0.58
CA GLY A 116 -0.52 11.30 1.10
C GLY A 116 0.51 11.78 0.09
N LEU A 117 0.39 11.38 -1.19
CA LEU A 117 1.25 11.86 -2.28
C LEU A 117 1.09 13.36 -2.49
N LEU A 118 -0.15 13.85 -2.59
CA LEU A 118 -0.42 15.29 -2.74
C LEU A 118 0.14 16.08 -1.56
N LEU A 119 -0.08 15.60 -0.33
CA LEU A 119 0.45 16.23 0.88
C LEU A 119 1.99 16.26 0.90
N THR A 120 2.63 15.17 0.48
CA THR A 120 4.10 15.11 0.41
C THR A 120 4.64 16.10 -0.62
N ILE A 121 4.01 16.19 -1.80
CA ILE A 121 4.42 17.12 -2.86
C ILE A 121 4.22 18.57 -2.40
N THR A 122 3.05 18.91 -1.88
CA THR A 122 2.75 20.29 -1.44
C THR A 122 3.68 20.73 -0.33
N LEU A 123 3.90 19.90 0.69
CA LEU A 123 4.82 20.23 1.78
C LEU A 123 6.29 20.28 1.31
N GLY A 124 6.70 19.35 0.44
CA GLY A 124 8.05 19.32 -0.11
C GLY A 124 8.39 20.56 -0.93
N GLU A 125 7.48 21.03 -1.78
CA GLU A 125 7.74 22.20 -2.63
C GLU A 125 7.53 23.53 -1.90
N THR A 126 6.73 23.57 -0.82
CA THR A 126 6.49 24.81 -0.07
C THR A 126 7.52 25.08 1.03
N LEU A 127 8.01 24.03 1.70
CA LEU A 127 8.85 24.18 2.89
C LEU A 127 10.32 23.79 2.68
N MET A 128 10.63 22.98 1.67
CA MET A 128 12.00 22.46 1.45
C MET A 128 12.66 23.10 0.22
N ALA A 129 13.99 23.00 0.15
CA ALA A 129 14.71 23.37 -1.06
C ALA A 129 14.34 22.41 -2.21
N SER A 130 13.74 22.96 -3.26
CA SER A 130 13.35 22.27 -4.48
C SER A 130 14.50 22.26 -5.50
N LYS A 131 14.75 21.10 -6.12
CA LYS A 131 15.63 20.96 -7.29
C LYS A 131 14.77 20.78 -8.53
N GLU A 132 15.26 21.26 -9.67
CA GLU A 132 14.61 21.04 -10.97
C GLU A 132 14.32 19.54 -11.18
N HIS A 133 13.14 19.24 -11.74
CA HIS A 133 12.64 17.89 -12.03
C HIS A 133 12.38 16.94 -10.85
N SER A 134 12.58 17.36 -9.59
CA SER A 134 12.36 16.52 -8.39
C SER A 134 10.95 15.89 -8.34
N VAL A 135 9.91 16.71 -8.59
CA VAL A 135 8.50 16.24 -8.60
C VAL A 135 8.23 15.27 -9.74
N SER A 136 8.74 15.53 -10.94
CA SER A 136 8.54 14.65 -12.10
C SER A 136 9.14 13.26 -11.84
N ASN A 137 10.38 13.24 -11.36
CA ASN A 137 11.07 12.00 -11.01
C ASN A 137 10.33 11.26 -9.87
N PHE A 138 9.79 12.00 -8.90
CA PHE A 138 9.00 11.42 -7.81
C PHE A 138 7.69 10.79 -8.31
N LEU A 139 7.00 11.43 -9.25
CA LEU A 139 5.77 10.88 -9.84
C LEU A 139 6.05 9.64 -10.68
N ILE A 140 7.15 9.59 -11.44
CA ILE A 140 7.57 8.41 -12.19
C ILE A 140 7.90 7.26 -11.24
N ALA A 141 8.76 7.51 -10.24
CA ALA A 141 9.13 6.50 -9.25
C ALA A 141 7.92 6.03 -8.41
N GLY A 142 7.00 6.94 -8.09
CA GLY A 142 5.73 6.62 -7.44
C GLY A 142 4.82 5.74 -8.31
N SER A 143 4.72 6.03 -9.61
CA SER A 143 3.97 5.21 -10.58
C SER A 143 4.51 3.78 -10.66
N ASN A 144 5.84 3.65 -10.67
CA ASN A 144 6.53 2.36 -10.65
C ASN A 144 6.22 1.53 -9.38
N MET A 145 5.96 2.18 -8.23
CA MET A 145 5.62 1.48 -6.97
C MET A 145 4.17 0.97 -6.94
N VAL A 146 3.25 1.63 -7.65
CA VAL A 146 1.81 1.29 -7.66
C VAL A 146 1.53 -0.21 -7.83
N PRO A 147 2.04 -0.91 -8.86
CA PRO A 147 1.71 -2.32 -9.08
C PRO A 147 2.17 -3.23 -7.93
N ILE A 148 3.31 -2.95 -7.30
CA ILE A 148 3.84 -3.73 -6.18
C ILE A 148 3.05 -3.45 -4.90
N VAL A 149 2.69 -2.19 -4.65
CA VAL A 149 1.85 -1.82 -3.51
C VAL A 149 0.46 -2.44 -3.63
N LEU A 150 -0.13 -2.38 -4.83
CA LEU A 150 -1.41 -3.02 -5.13
C LEU A 150 -1.35 -4.54 -4.93
N SER A 151 -0.28 -5.18 -5.37
CA SER A 151 -0.15 -6.63 -5.28
C SER A 151 -0.10 -7.11 -3.83
N GLY A 152 0.61 -6.39 -2.96
CA GLY A 152 0.65 -6.77 -1.56
C GLY A 152 -0.64 -6.41 -0.82
N PHE A 153 -1.32 -5.31 -1.18
CA PHE A 153 -2.67 -5.03 -0.67
C PHE A 153 -3.64 -6.17 -1.00
N ILE A 154 -3.64 -6.64 -2.25
CA ILE A 154 -4.48 -7.75 -2.72
C ILE A 154 -4.12 -9.05 -1.99
N LEU A 155 -2.84 -9.36 -1.85
CA LEU A 155 -2.39 -10.55 -1.11
C LEU A 155 -2.88 -10.51 0.35
N ILE A 156 -2.69 -9.39 1.03
CA ILE A 156 -3.18 -9.18 2.40
C ILE A 156 -4.70 -9.38 2.45
N HIS A 157 -5.43 -8.78 1.52
CA HIS A 157 -6.90 -8.91 1.46
C HIS A 157 -7.33 -10.37 1.31
N VAL A 158 -6.72 -11.09 0.38
CA VAL A 158 -7.00 -12.51 0.14
C VAL A 158 -6.77 -13.31 1.41
N MET A 159 -5.63 -13.13 2.06
CA MET A 159 -5.30 -13.89 3.28
C MET A 159 -6.25 -13.54 4.43
N LYS A 160 -6.63 -12.27 4.56
CA LYS A 160 -7.65 -11.83 5.53
C LYS A 160 -9.01 -12.46 5.29
N MET A 161 -9.48 -12.46 4.04
CA MET A 161 -10.75 -13.10 3.68
C MET A 161 -10.72 -14.62 3.94
N LEU A 162 -9.55 -15.24 3.84
CA LEU A 162 -9.35 -16.66 4.16
C LEU A 162 -9.16 -16.92 5.67
N ASN A 163 -9.31 -15.92 6.54
CA ASN A 163 -9.11 -16.01 7.99
C ASN A 163 -7.71 -16.49 8.41
N VAL A 164 -6.68 -16.21 7.62
CA VAL A 164 -5.29 -16.46 8.00
C VAL A 164 -4.90 -15.50 9.13
N SER A 165 -4.14 -15.99 10.11
CA SER A 165 -3.69 -15.15 11.24
C SER A 165 -2.79 -14.01 10.75
N GLU A 166 -2.83 -12.87 11.46
CA GLU A 166 -2.04 -11.69 11.09
C GLU A 166 -0.54 -11.97 11.12
N VAL A 167 -0.08 -12.82 12.04
CA VAL A 167 1.32 -13.23 12.14
C VAL A 167 1.79 -13.93 10.86
N TYR A 168 1.00 -14.87 10.33
CA TYR A 168 1.35 -15.55 9.08
C TYR A 168 1.30 -14.62 7.88
N ILE A 169 0.37 -13.66 7.86
CA ILE A 169 0.31 -12.63 6.81
C ILE A 169 1.58 -11.79 6.83
N ILE A 170 2.03 -11.34 8.00
CA ILE A 170 3.26 -10.56 8.16
C ILE A 170 4.47 -11.38 7.71
N ILE A 171 4.62 -12.63 8.18
CA ILE A 171 5.76 -13.48 7.80
C ILE A 171 5.83 -13.67 6.28
N LEU A 172 4.70 -14.03 5.65
CA LEU A 172 4.63 -14.21 4.20
C LEU A 172 4.95 -12.90 3.46
N PHE A 173 4.44 -11.78 3.97
CA PHE A 173 4.69 -10.47 3.40
C PHE A 173 6.17 -10.08 3.46
N LEU A 174 6.81 -10.20 4.63
CA LEU A 174 8.24 -9.92 4.78
C LEU A 174 9.07 -10.83 3.86
N PHE A 175 8.70 -12.10 3.75
CA PHE A 175 9.37 -13.04 2.87
C PHE A 175 9.29 -12.61 1.39
N ILE A 176 8.11 -12.27 0.90
CA ILE A 176 7.92 -11.91 -0.52
C ILE A 176 8.49 -10.54 -0.87
N TYR A 177 8.32 -9.53 -0.02
CA TYR A 177 8.60 -8.13 -0.35
C TYR A 177 9.92 -7.59 0.20
N ILE A 178 10.63 -8.34 1.05
CA ILE A 178 11.93 -7.94 1.61
C ILE A 178 12.97 -9.00 1.28
N PHE A 179 12.79 -10.21 1.85
CA PHE A 179 13.84 -11.24 1.84
C PHE A 179 13.99 -11.95 0.50
N SER A 180 12.98 -11.88 -0.37
CA SER A 180 12.99 -12.56 -1.66
C SER A 180 14.18 -12.14 -2.53
N GLY A 181 14.54 -10.84 -2.52
CA GLY A 181 15.70 -10.30 -3.21
C GLY A 181 16.99 -10.96 -2.75
N ASP A 182 17.36 -10.85 -1.48
CA ASP A 182 18.63 -11.38 -0.99
C ASP A 182 18.76 -12.91 -1.14
N LEU A 183 17.66 -13.64 -0.99
CA LEU A 183 17.65 -15.10 -1.10
C LEU A 183 17.65 -15.60 -2.54
N LEU A 184 16.95 -14.90 -3.43
CA LEU A 184 16.71 -15.33 -4.80
C LEU A 184 17.45 -14.48 -5.83
N TYR A 185 18.32 -13.56 -5.41
CA TYR A 185 19.05 -12.65 -6.29
C TYR A 185 19.76 -13.39 -7.42
N MET A 186 20.36 -14.55 -7.12
CA MET A 186 21.06 -15.36 -8.12
C MET A 186 20.14 -16.13 -9.08
N LEU A 187 18.84 -16.20 -8.79
CA LEU A 187 17.86 -17.02 -9.52
C LEU A 187 16.78 -16.19 -10.23
N PHE A 188 16.44 -15.01 -9.70
CA PHE A 188 15.33 -14.19 -10.19
C PHE A 188 15.57 -12.68 -10.03
N ASP A 189 15.83 -12.00 -11.15
CA ASP A 189 15.95 -10.52 -11.25
C ASP A 189 14.61 -9.77 -11.11
N TYR A 190 13.50 -10.49 -10.88
CA TYR A 190 12.14 -9.94 -10.88
C TYR A 190 11.49 -9.89 -9.49
N THR A 191 12.30 -9.98 -8.43
CA THR A 191 11.80 -9.96 -7.06
C THR A 191 11.33 -8.56 -6.65
N PRO A 192 10.24 -8.42 -5.86
CA PRO A 192 9.75 -7.10 -5.48
C PRO A 192 10.79 -6.23 -4.75
N SER A 193 11.62 -6.80 -3.88
CA SER A 193 12.62 -6.02 -3.14
C SER A 193 13.76 -5.49 -4.01
N THR A 194 14.24 -6.29 -4.97
CA THR A 194 15.29 -5.83 -5.91
C THR A 194 14.77 -4.71 -6.80
N LEU A 195 13.58 -4.89 -7.40
CA LEU A 195 12.97 -3.89 -8.26
C LEU A 195 12.63 -2.58 -7.53
N LEU A 196 12.17 -2.65 -6.27
CA LEU A 196 11.93 -1.45 -5.46
C LEU A 196 13.24 -0.71 -5.12
N ASN A 197 14.32 -1.44 -4.85
CA ASN A 197 15.63 -0.86 -4.60
C ASN A 197 16.23 -0.22 -5.86
N GLU A 198 16.08 -0.87 -7.02
CA GLU A 198 16.43 -0.29 -8.33
C GLU A 198 15.64 1.00 -8.62
N ASN A 199 14.34 1.02 -8.30
CA ASN A 199 13.52 2.22 -8.46
C ASN A 199 13.99 3.36 -7.53
N LEU A 200 14.33 3.06 -6.28
CA LEU A 200 14.86 4.05 -5.34
C LEU A 200 16.21 4.62 -5.82
N THR A 201 17.14 3.74 -6.23
CA THR A 201 18.46 4.15 -6.72
C THR A 201 18.34 4.97 -8.01
N SER A 202 17.46 4.58 -8.93
CA SER A 202 17.15 5.36 -10.13
C SER A 202 16.56 6.74 -9.80
N PHE A 203 15.71 6.84 -8.79
CA PHE A 203 15.19 8.12 -8.31
C PHE A 203 16.30 8.99 -7.71
N MET A 204 17.15 8.42 -6.84
CA MET A 204 18.27 9.13 -6.21
C MET A 204 19.31 9.63 -7.24
N ASN A 205 19.49 8.89 -8.33
CA ASN A 205 20.37 9.28 -9.44
C ASN A 205 19.72 10.25 -10.44
N GLN A 206 18.49 10.71 -10.16
CA GLN A 206 17.70 11.59 -11.05
C GLN A 206 17.43 11.01 -12.45
N SER A 207 17.57 9.69 -12.61
CA SER A 207 17.37 8.96 -13.86
C SER A 207 16.07 8.16 -13.85
N ALA A 208 15.08 8.62 -13.09
CA ALA A 208 13.80 7.94 -12.93
C ALA A 208 13.13 7.77 -14.30
N HIS A 209 12.87 6.52 -14.65
CA HIS A 209 12.17 6.14 -15.88
C HIS A 209 11.10 5.13 -15.54
N PHE A 210 10.10 5.02 -16.42
CA PHE A 210 9.04 4.04 -16.26
C PHE A 210 9.61 2.63 -16.42
N ASP A 211 9.44 1.78 -15.42
CA ASP A 211 9.93 0.40 -15.43
C ASP A 211 8.76 -0.58 -15.50
N TYR A 212 8.61 -1.24 -16.65
CA TYR A 212 7.55 -2.21 -16.89
C TYR A 212 7.72 -3.49 -16.06
N ARG A 213 8.94 -3.80 -15.57
CA ARG A 213 9.20 -5.02 -14.78
C ARG A 213 8.43 -4.98 -13.47
N LEU A 214 8.38 -3.82 -12.81
CA LEU A 214 7.58 -3.60 -11.60
C LEU A 214 6.08 -3.83 -11.85
N TRP A 215 5.58 -3.40 -13.01
CA TRP A 215 4.20 -3.61 -13.43
C TRP A 215 3.88 -5.08 -13.65
N VAL A 216 4.72 -5.78 -14.41
CA VAL A 216 4.53 -7.21 -14.67
C VAL A 216 4.57 -8.00 -13.36
N THR A 217 5.59 -7.78 -12.51
CA THR A 217 5.72 -8.48 -11.23
C THR A 217 4.50 -8.25 -10.33
N GLY A 218 4.06 -6.99 -10.16
CA GLY A 218 2.89 -6.67 -9.34
C GLY A 218 1.59 -7.26 -9.90
N ILE A 219 1.39 -7.23 -11.22
CA ILE A 219 0.22 -7.85 -11.86
C ILE A 219 0.22 -9.36 -11.66
N VAL A 220 1.36 -10.03 -11.87
CA VAL A 220 1.48 -11.49 -11.70
C VAL A 220 1.14 -11.91 -10.27
N ILE A 221 1.74 -11.25 -9.26
CA ILE A 221 1.44 -11.53 -7.85
C ILE A 221 -0.04 -11.29 -7.54
N SER A 222 -0.63 -10.20 -8.06
CA SER A 222 -2.04 -9.87 -7.87
C SER A 222 -2.96 -10.93 -8.46
N VAL A 223 -2.74 -11.32 -9.72
CA VAL A 223 -3.57 -12.30 -10.44
C VAL A 223 -3.51 -13.66 -9.76
N ILE A 224 -2.30 -14.14 -9.42
CA ILE A 224 -2.13 -15.41 -8.70
C ILE A 224 -2.86 -15.38 -7.36
N SER A 225 -2.70 -14.29 -6.59
CA SER A 225 -3.36 -14.11 -5.30
C SER A 225 -4.88 -14.13 -5.42
N LEU A 226 -5.45 -13.42 -6.40
CA LEU A 226 -6.89 -13.39 -6.64
C LEU A 226 -7.44 -14.73 -7.11
N LEU A 227 -6.74 -15.44 -8.00
CA LEU A 227 -7.16 -16.77 -8.47
C LEU A 227 -7.20 -17.78 -7.32
N ILE A 228 -6.19 -17.78 -6.45
CA ILE A 228 -6.15 -18.64 -5.26
C ILE A 228 -7.25 -18.22 -4.28
N GLY A 229 -7.35 -16.91 -4.00
CA GLY A 229 -8.27 -16.34 -3.02
C GLY A 229 -9.73 -16.59 -3.35
N THR A 230 -10.16 -16.29 -4.57
CA THR A 230 -11.54 -16.48 -5.02
C THR A 230 -11.95 -17.95 -4.99
N LYS A 231 -11.10 -18.86 -5.50
CA LYS A 231 -11.35 -20.30 -5.50
C LYS A 231 -11.43 -20.88 -4.08
N ARG A 232 -10.51 -20.48 -3.19
CA ARG A 232 -10.52 -20.98 -1.80
C ARG A 232 -11.67 -20.40 -0.99
N PHE A 233 -11.94 -19.10 -1.12
CA PHE A 233 -13.04 -18.44 -0.40
C PHE A 233 -14.40 -19.01 -0.78
N ALA A 234 -14.59 -19.38 -2.05
CA ALA A 234 -15.81 -20.05 -2.51
C ALA A 234 -16.07 -21.38 -1.76
N LYS A 235 -15.01 -22.12 -1.41
CA LYS A 235 -15.09 -23.43 -0.74
C LYS A 235 -14.96 -23.38 0.79
N GLN A 236 -14.74 -22.20 1.37
CA GLN A 236 -14.49 -22.06 2.80
C GLN A 236 -15.73 -22.42 3.63
N ASN A 237 -15.56 -23.20 4.69
CA ASN A 237 -16.64 -23.42 5.66
C ASN A 237 -16.82 -22.16 6.48
N ILE A 238 -18.00 -21.55 6.36
CA ILE A 238 -18.37 -20.35 7.09
C ILE A 238 -19.23 -20.80 8.28
N ASN A 239 -18.62 -21.57 9.20
CA ASN A 239 -19.28 -22.09 10.41
C ASN A 239 -19.27 -21.09 11.54
#